data_AF-A0A8T1MAL4-F1
#
_entry.id   AF-A0A8T1MAL4-F1
#
_cell.length_a   1.000
_cell.length_b   1.000
_cell.length_c   1.000
_cell.angle_alpha   90.00
_cell.angle_beta   90.00
_cell.angle_gamma   90.00
#
_symmetry.space_group_name_H-M   'P 1'
#
loop_
_entity.id
_entity.type
_entity.pdbx_description
1 polymer ?
#
loop_
_entity_poly.entity_id
_entity_poly.type
_entity_poly.pdbx_seq_one_letter_code
_entity_poly.pdbx_strand_id
1 'polypeptide(L)'
;MNKYVLRGPSNLSRASPAQNDACSELGRNANQCNSLRKVKVLSQEEWKRLNAKLHGDDAENAKLEEKRLANEKLRQTSQEMVKHWTNTFLGSRQKKLDERAKRLADEEAARVAIDIEEAKLQAEQRKAAIEEAKLKMYYQTDQMKQLHSALLLTEVLQERNAQLELKELCERTKGDKEKVLVEQWKRDLAEAERQEQEKVAARRAKNIQIANELKEQMKERIEAKKLEESEKLAEREKLLRIAAEDEEERKRFIQRERELGLDLKSDYKEQMKRNQKMKEIERLKEEEEEEQCRIFAAAKRKMTTMRVLKEREMFKAREEQMEQIKNFLSEQLKLKYKDEEERYVRASAEKQETENLREAEKAKLLAQRIAEINAHRLEEIQRHRKEEEAEKLAELEELRIRNEAMRAANEYEAACQADRAAKLKALSKEYMELKKQQDDSKKLERETEIRLAGVGNKLAQKEREIFLDYSKRMIEHCKANGRNVYPLERVARAHSLFRPGFSPPGESTGEDLGGSSNNTGKADGQRVQQQSS
;
A
#
# COMPACT_ATOMS: atom_id res chain seq x y z
N MET A 1 41.57 -15.78 -47.22
CA MET A 1 42.15 -16.99 -46.57
C MET A 1 41.24 -18.19 -46.84
N ASN A 2 41.81 -19.39 -47.02
CA ASN A 2 41.23 -20.75 -46.98
C ASN A 2 39.75 -20.90 -47.44
N LYS A 3 39.37 -21.46 -48.59
CA LYS A 3 39.85 -22.67 -49.30
C LYS A 3 40.09 -23.87 -48.36
N TYR A 4 39.16 -24.84 -48.35
CA TYR A 4 39.48 -26.27 -48.43
C TYR A 4 38.29 -27.07 -48.99
N VAL A 5 38.61 -28.05 -49.84
CA VAL A 5 37.70 -29.01 -50.48
C VAL A 5 38.26 -30.41 -50.22
N LEU A 6 37.47 -31.33 -49.70
CA LEU A 6 37.75 -32.77 -49.58
C LEU A 6 36.40 -33.48 -49.81
N ARG A 7 36.11 -34.19 -50.92
CA ARG A 7 36.84 -35.25 -51.63
C ARG A 7 37.04 -36.50 -50.75
N GLY A 8 36.08 -37.42 -50.84
CA GLY A 8 36.17 -38.75 -50.23
C GLY A 8 37.07 -39.70 -51.05
N PRO A 9 37.78 -40.65 -50.42
CA PRO A 9 38.59 -41.63 -51.12
C PRO A 9 37.88 -42.96 -51.32
N SER A 10 37.85 -43.45 -52.57
CA SER A 10 37.63 -44.85 -52.90
C SER A 10 38.98 -45.47 -53.34
N ASN A 11 39.38 -46.57 -52.69
CA ASN A 11 40.61 -47.34 -52.92
C ASN A 11 40.52 -48.62 -52.06
N LEU A 12 41.10 -49.78 -52.38
CA LEU A 12 41.57 -50.43 -53.63
C LEU A 12 41.95 -51.89 -53.26
N SER A 13 42.44 -52.70 -54.22
CA SER A 13 43.10 -54.03 -54.00
C SER A 13 42.14 -55.21 -53.77
N ARG A 14 42.32 -56.43 -54.32
CA ARG A 14 43.31 -56.97 -55.30
C ARG A 14 42.76 -58.30 -55.86
N ALA A 15 42.98 -58.62 -57.14
CA ALA A 15 43.46 -59.93 -57.63
C ALA A 15 43.46 -60.04 -59.17
N SER A 16 44.56 -60.57 -59.69
CA SER A 16 44.83 -61.07 -61.05
C SER A 16 45.87 -62.21 -60.85
N PRO A 17 46.36 -62.99 -61.85
CA PRO A 17 46.13 -62.94 -63.31
C PRO A 17 45.94 -64.32 -64.00
N ALA A 18 45.85 -64.33 -65.34
CA ALA A 18 46.38 -65.29 -66.34
C ALA A 18 45.46 -65.27 -67.58
N GLN A 19 45.77 -64.55 -68.67
CA GLN A 19 46.76 -64.86 -69.72
C GLN A 19 46.50 -66.18 -70.48
N ASN A 20 46.12 -66.04 -71.76
CA ASN A 20 46.87 -66.60 -72.89
C ASN A 20 46.37 -65.98 -74.21
N ASP A 21 47.22 -65.18 -74.85
CA ASP A 21 47.08 -64.75 -76.25
C ASP A 21 47.70 -65.81 -77.18
N ALA A 22 47.13 -66.05 -78.37
CA ALA A 22 47.90 -66.57 -79.51
C ALA A 22 47.20 -66.38 -80.87
N CYS A 23 48.02 -66.01 -81.86
CA CYS A 23 47.89 -66.23 -83.31
C CYS A 23 46.78 -65.51 -84.11
N SER A 24 47.23 -64.43 -84.76
CA SER A 24 46.73 -63.89 -86.02
C SER A 24 46.76 -64.90 -87.18
N GLU A 25 45.95 -64.59 -88.21
CA GLU A 25 46.14 -64.90 -89.64
C GLU A 25 46.42 -66.36 -90.10
N LEU A 26 45.57 -66.86 -91.00
CA LEU A 26 45.95 -67.20 -92.39
C LEU A 26 44.75 -67.78 -93.19
N GLY A 27 44.83 -67.65 -94.52
CA GLY A 27 44.27 -68.66 -95.44
C GLY A 27 42.84 -68.46 -95.95
N ARG A 28 42.70 -67.80 -97.10
CA ARG A 28 41.57 -68.08 -98.01
C ARG A 28 41.73 -69.49 -98.57
N ASN A 29 40.64 -70.22 -98.77
CA ASN A 29 40.56 -71.13 -99.92
C ASN A 29 39.12 -71.30 -100.40
N ALA A 30 38.96 -71.41 -101.72
CA ALA A 30 37.67 -71.50 -102.40
C ALA A 30 37.48 -72.88 -103.03
N ASN A 31 36.26 -73.09 -103.55
CA ASN A 31 35.85 -74.11 -104.54
C ASN A 31 35.12 -75.37 -104.03
N GLN A 32 33.80 -75.35 -104.25
CA GLN A 32 33.01 -76.31 -105.03
C GLN A 32 33.32 -77.82 -104.90
N CYS A 33 32.29 -78.61 -104.56
CA CYS A 33 31.96 -79.80 -105.34
C CYS A 33 30.48 -80.20 -105.18
N ASN A 34 29.74 -80.32 -106.29
CA ASN A 34 28.47 -81.04 -106.33
C ASN A 34 28.74 -82.55 -106.54
N SER A 35 28.15 -83.44 -105.73
CA SER A 35 27.87 -84.79 -106.24
C SER A 35 26.77 -85.55 -105.49
N LEU A 36 25.64 -85.69 -106.19
CA LEU A 36 24.84 -86.91 -106.36
C LEU A 36 24.58 -87.82 -105.14
N ARG A 37 23.28 -87.96 -104.83
CA ARG A 37 22.73 -88.98 -103.91
C ARG A 37 23.15 -90.39 -104.35
N LYS A 38 24.12 -91.00 -103.68
CA LYS A 38 24.35 -92.45 -103.72
C LYS A 38 23.60 -93.10 -102.56
N VAL A 39 22.35 -93.48 -102.79
CA VAL A 39 21.57 -94.26 -101.81
C VAL A 39 22.22 -95.63 -101.67
N LYS A 40 22.86 -95.86 -100.52
CA LYS A 40 23.37 -97.17 -100.12
C LYS A 40 22.30 -97.77 -99.21
N VAL A 41 21.59 -98.78 -99.69
CA VAL A 41 20.50 -99.42 -98.93
C VAL A 41 21.14 -100.24 -97.80
N LEU A 42 21.11 -99.69 -96.60
CA LEU A 42 21.53 -100.36 -95.36
C LEU A 42 20.47 -101.38 -94.94
N SER A 43 20.91 -102.50 -94.36
CA SER A 43 19.96 -103.44 -93.74
C SER A 43 19.29 -102.78 -92.53
N GLN A 44 18.01 -103.09 -92.29
CA GLN A 44 17.25 -102.59 -91.15
C GLN A 44 17.85 -103.05 -89.80
N GLU A 45 18.67 -104.11 -89.82
CA GLU A 45 19.44 -104.60 -88.66
C GLU A 45 20.66 -103.72 -88.36
N GLU A 46 21.39 -103.29 -89.39
CA GLU A 46 22.55 -102.40 -89.25
C GLU A 46 22.13 -101.02 -88.73
N TRP A 47 21.00 -100.50 -89.22
CA TRP A 47 20.40 -99.25 -88.73
C TRP A 47 20.07 -99.34 -87.24
N LYS A 48 19.40 -100.41 -86.79
CA LYS A 48 19.08 -100.63 -85.36
C LYS A 48 20.33 -100.71 -84.50
N ARG A 49 21.39 -101.37 -84.97
CA ARG A 49 22.67 -101.52 -84.23
C ARG A 49 23.42 -100.20 -84.08
N LEU A 50 23.43 -99.35 -85.11
CA LEU A 50 24.00 -98.00 -85.04
C LEU A 50 23.21 -97.09 -84.10
N ASN A 51 21.87 -97.11 -84.21
CA ASN A 51 20.99 -96.29 -83.38
C ASN A 51 21.11 -96.64 -81.88
N ALA A 52 21.24 -97.92 -81.55
CA ALA A 52 21.43 -98.37 -80.16
C ALA A 52 22.78 -97.95 -79.56
N LYS A 53 23.84 -97.78 -80.36
CA LYS A 53 25.13 -97.28 -79.89
C LYS A 53 25.14 -95.77 -79.67
N LEU A 54 24.53 -95.01 -80.59
CA LEU A 54 24.43 -93.56 -80.47
C LEU A 54 23.66 -93.14 -79.20
N HIS A 55 22.58 -93.83 -78.87
CA HIS A 55 21.77 -93.53 -77.68
C HIS A 55 22.22 -94.24 -76.38
N GLY A 56 23.32 -94.99 -76.42
CA GLY A 56 23.88 -95.63 -75.22
C GLY A 56 24.55 -94.64 -74.28
N ASP A 57 25.34 -93.71 -74.83
CA ASP A 57 26.13 -92.74 -74.07
C ASP A 57 25.25 -91.59 -73.53
N ASP A 58 24.19 -91.21 -74.26
CA ASP A 58 23.18 -90.23 -73.83
C ASP A 58 22.54 -90.63 -72.47
N ALA A 59 22.28 -91.93 -72.28
CA ALA A 59 21.66 -92.47 -71.08
C ALA A 59 22.56 -92.44 -69.85
N GLU A 60 23.89 -92.57 -70.01
CA GLU A 60 24.84 -92.45 -68.89
C GLU A 60 25.15 -90.99 -68.55
N ASN A 61 25.25 -90.11 -69.56
CA ASN A 61 25.40 -88.67 -69.34
C ASN A 61 24.19 -88.06 -68.61
N ALA A 62 22.96 -88.47 -68.97
CA ALA A 62 21.75 -88.06 -68.26
C ALA A 62 21.78 -88.44 -66.76
N LYS A 63 22.24 -89.66 -66.43
CA LYS A 63 22.42 -90.11 -65.04
C LYS A 63 23.49 -89.31 -64.29
N LEU A 64 24.53 -88.83 -64.98
CA LEU A 64 25.59 -88.03 -64.37
C LEU A 64 25.11 -86.61 -64.05
N GLU A 65 24.37 -85.97 -64.96
CA GLU A 65 23.73 -84.67 -64.72
C GLU A 65 22.65 -84.76 -63.63
N GLU A 66 21.84 -85.83 -63.62
CA GLU A 66 20.87 -86.09 -62.54
C GLU A 66 21.57 -86.19 -61.17
N LYS A 67 22.71 -86.89 -61.09
CA LYS A 67 23.55 -86.94 -59.88
C LYS A 67 24.14 -85.57 -59.51
N ARG A 68 24.57 -84.75 -60.48
CA ARG A 68 25.07 -83.39 -60.19
C ARG A 68 23.96 -82.50 -59.64
N LEU A 69 22.78 -82.52 -60.26
CA LEU A 69 21.59 -81.79 -59.80
C LEU A 69 21.13 -82.28 -58.41
N ALA A 70 21.18 -83.58 -58.14
CA ALA A 70 20.89 -84.13 -56.82
C ALA A 70 21.91 -83.64 -55.76
N ASN A 71 23.20 -83.63 -56.08
CA ASN A 71 24.25 -83.10 -55.21
C ASN A 71 24.15 -81.58 -54.99
N GLU A 72 23.76 -80.81 -56.02
CA GLU A 72 23.51 -79.37 -55.90
C GLU A 72 22.29 -79.09 -55.00
N LYS A 73 21.19 -79.83 -55.17
CA LYS A 73 20.03 -79.78 -54.25
C LYS A 73 20.40 -80.17 -52.82
N LEU A 74 21.20 -81.22 -52.65
CA LEU A 74 21.69 -81.64 -51.33
C LEU A 74 22.59 -80.58 -50.68
N ARG A 75 23.43 -79.90 -51.48
CA ARG A 75 24.24 -78.76 -51.03
C ARG A 75 23.39 -77.55 -50.66
N GLN A 76 22.33 -77.25 -51.42
CA GLN A 76 21.40 -76.15 -51.11
C GLN A 76 20.67 -76.42 -49.79
N THR A 77 20.04 -77.59 -49.63
CA THR A 77 19.37 -78.00 -48.38
C THR A 77 20.34 -78.02 -47.19
N SER A 78 21.59 -78.48 -47.37
CA SER A 78 22.64 -78.41 -46.35
C SER A 78 22.99 -76.96 -45.97
N GLN A 79 23.14 -76.05 -46.93
CA GLN A 79 23.37 -74.64 -46.66
C GLN A 79 22.17 -73.98 -45.95
N GLU A 80 20.95 -74.36 -46.28
CA GLU A 80 19.73 -73.89 -45.60
C GLU A 80 19.66 -74.37 -44.16
N MET A 81 19.91 -75.66 -43.89
CA MET A 81 20.03 -76.18 -42.53
C MET A 81 21.10 -75.42 -41.72
N VAL A 82 22.28 -75.20 -42.30
CA VAL A 82 23.39 -74.50 -41.63
C VAL A 82 23.10 -73.02 -41.34
N LYS A 83 22.27 -72.33 -42.14
CA LYS A 83 21.82 -70.94 -41.82
C LYS A 83 21.08 -70.87 -40.49
N HIS A 84 20.37 -71.94 -40.11
CA HIS A 84 19.63 -72.02 -38.85
C HIS A 84 20.46 -72.55 -37.67
N TRP A 85 21.73 -72.93 -37.89
CA TRP A 85 22.62 -73.42 -36.84
C TRP A 85 23.25 -72.26 -36.04
N THR A 86 22.66 -72.00 -34.88
CA THR A 86 23.08 -70.96 -33.91
C THR A 86 24.50 -71.14 -33.37
N ASN A 87 25.03 -72.37 -33.36
CA ASN A 87 26.37 -72.72 -32.86
C ASN A 87 27.49 -72.55 -33.91
N THR A 88 27.21 -72.01 -35.09
CA THR A 88 28.25 -71.64 -36.08
C THR A 88 28.95 -70.34 -35.69
N PHE A 89 30.18 -70.11 -36.17
CA PHE A 89 30.89 -68.85 -35.93
C PHE A 89 30.10 -67.61 -36.42
N LEU A 90 29.43 -67.75 -37.58
CA LEU A 90 28.57 -66.69 -38.12
C LEU A 90 27.29 -66.51 -37.28
N GLY A 91 26.64 -67.60 -36.86
CA GLY A 91 25.47 -67.54 -35.97
C GLY A 91 25.79 -66.92 -34.60
N SER A 92 26.93 -67.28 -34.00
CA SER A 92 27.41 -66.67 -32.75
C SER A 92 27.75 -65.19 -32.91
N ARG A 93 28.36 -64.79 -34.04
CA ARG A 93 28.62 -63.38 -34.35
C ARG A 93 27.32 -62.60 -34.56
N GLN A 94 26.36 -63.16 -35.30
CA GLN A 94 25.04 -62.54 -35.51
C GLN A 94 24.31 -62.36 -34.17
N LYS A 95 24.24 -63.42 -33.35
CA LYS A 95 23.65 -63.36 -32.00
C LYS A 95 24.28 -62.26 -31.13
N LYS A 96 25.61 -62.11 -31.14
CA LYS A 96 26.30 -61.01 -30.42
C LYS A 96 25.99 -59.62 -30.99
N LEU A 97 25.76 -59.50 -32.29
CA LEU A 97 25.33 -58.24 -32.91
C LEU A 97 23.87 -57.92 -32.55
N ASP A 98 22.98 -58.92 -32.58
CA ASP A 98 21.57 -58.78 -32.21
C ASP A 98 21.42 -58.47 -30.71
N GLU A 99 22.20 -59.11 -29.84
CA GLU A 99 22.27 -58.81 -28.40
C GLU A 99 22.79 -57.39 -28.14
N ARG A 100 23.82 -56.95 -28.87
CA ARG A 100 24.32 -55.57 -28.78
C ARG A 100 23.29 -54.56 -29.31
N ALA A 101 22.59 -54.87 -30.39
CA ALA A 101 21.55 -54.02 -30.95
C ALA A 101 20.36 -53.90 -30.01
N LYS A 102 19.91 -55.00 -29.40
CA LYS A 102 18.89 -55.00 -28.34
C LYS A 102 19.33 -54.14 -27.16
N ARG A 103 20.53 -54.39 -26.61
CA ARG A 103 21.05 -53.60 -25.49
C ARG A 103 21.13 -52.10 -25.79
N LEU A 104 21.54 -51.71 -27.02
CA LEU A 104 21.54 -50.31 -27.43
C LEU A 104 20.11 -49.75 -27.59
N ALA A 105 19.17 -50.52 -28.13
CA ALA A 105 17.76 -50.12 -28.20
C ALA A 105 17.11 -49.99 -26.81
N ASP A 106 17.47 -50.87 -25.86
CA ASP A 106 17.03 -50.80 -24.47
C ASP A 106 17.65 -49.58 -23.76
N GLU A 107 18.94 -49.28 -24.00
CA GLU A 107 19.65 -48.08 -23.52
C GLU A 107 19.02 -46.78 -24.09
N GLU A 108 18.66 -46.76 -25.37
CA GLU A 108 17.99 -45.63 -26.02
C GLU A 108 16.54 -45.46 -25.53
N ALA A 109 15.78 -46.55 -25.39
CA ALA A 109 14.43 -46.53 -24.85
C ALA A 109 14.41 -46.01 -23.40
N ALA A 110 15.40 -46.38 -22.58
CA ALA A 110 15.56 -45.86 -21.22
C ALA A 110 15.84 -44.34 -21.21
N ARG A 111 16.66 -43.83 -22.14
CA ARG A 111 16.88 -42.37 -22.28
C ARG A 111 15.62 -41.63 -22.71
N VAL A 112 14.92 -42.14 -23.71
CA VAL A 112 13.65 -41.56 -24.18
C VAL A 112 12.59 -41.57 -23.06
N ALA A 113 12.56 -42.60 -22.21
CA ALA A 113 11.70 -42.62 -21.03
C ALA A 113 12.04 -41.50 -20.03
N ILE A 114 13.32 -41.29 -19.74
CA ILE A 114 13.80 -40.18 -18.89
C ILE A 114 13.43 -38.83 -19.50
N ASP A 115 13.69 -38.61 -20.80
CA ASP A 115 13.34 -37.37 -21.51
C ASP A 115 11.83 -37.07 -21.42
N ILE A 116 10.99 -38.11 -21.52
CA ILE A 116 9.53 -38.01 -21.38
C ILE A 116 9.13 -37.67 -19.93
N GLU A 117 9.80 -38.23 -18.92
CA GLU A 117 9.54 -37.94 -17.51
C GLU A 117 9.99 -36.53 -17.11
N GLU A 118 11.18 -36.10 -17.55
CA GLU A 118 11.65 -34.72 -17.37
C GLU A 118 10.75 -33.72 -18.08
N ALA A 119 10.31 -34.01 -19.31
CA ALA A 119 9.37 -33.15 -20.04
C ALA A 119 8.02 -33.03 -19.32
N LYS A 120 7.51 -34.12 -18.71
CA LYS A 120 6.30 -34.07 -17.85
C LYS A 120 6.54 -33.20 -16.62
N LEU A 121 7.63 -33.42 -15.88
CA LEU A 121 7.96 -32.66 -14.68
C LEU A 121 8.12 -31.16 -14.97
N GLN A 122 8.80 -30.79 -16.06
CA GLN A 122 8.94 -29.40 -16.51
C GLN A 122 7.59 -28.81 -16.94
N ALA A 123 6.74 -29.59 -17.62
CA ALA A 123 5.39 -29.14 -17.98
C ALA A 123 4.50 -28.93 -16.74
N GLU A 124 4.62 -29.77 -15.71
CA GLU A 124 3.94 -29.63 -14.42
C GLU A 124 4.43 -28.42 -13.63
N GLN A 125 5.76 -28.23 -13.51
CA GLN A 125 6.34 -27.03 -12.89
C GLN A 125 5.90 -25.75 -13.59
N ARG A 126 5.94 -25.73 -14.93
CA ARG A 126 5.47 -24.61 -15.75
C ARG A 126 3.97 -24.36 -15.55
N LYS A 127 3.16 -25.42 -15.49
CA LYS A 127 1.72 -25.34 -15.21
C LYS A 127 1.46 -24.74 -13.83
N ALA A 128 2.14 -25.24 -12.80
CA ALA A 128 2.02 -24.75 -11.42
C ALA A 128 2.41 -23.26 -11.31
N ALA A 129 3.52 -22.85 -11.93
CA ALA A 129 3.94 -21.44 -11.96
C ALA A 129 2.92 -20.53 -12.69
N ILE A 130 2.32 -21.02 -13.78
CA ILE A 130 1.24 -20.32 -14.50
C ILE A 130 -0.04 -20.24 -13.65
N GLU A 131 -0.40 -21.29 -12.91
CA GLU A 131 -1.56 -21.32 -12.03
C GLU A 131 -1.38 -20.40 -10.82
N GLU A 132 -0.18 -20.37 -10.22
CA GLU A 132 0.18 -19.43 -9.15
C GLU A 132 0.13 -17.97 -9.65
N ALA A 133 0.67 -17.69 -10.84
CA ALA A 133 0.61 -16.36 -11.45
C ALA A 133 -0.84 -15.92 -11.73
N LYS A 134 -1.67 -16.82 -12.28
CA LYS A 134 -3.11 -16.58 -12.48
C LYS A 134 -3.82 -16.27 -11.17
N LEU A 135 -3.53 -17.02 -10.10
CA LEU A 135 -4.13 -16.79 -8.77
C LEU A 135 -3.72 -15.43 -8.20
N LYS A 136 -2.44 -15.05 -8.31
CA LYS A 136 -1.94 -13.73 -7.90
C LYS A 136 -2.61 -12.60 -8.68
N MET A 137 -2.70 -12.70 -9.99
CA MET A 137 -3.41 -11.73 -10.84
C MET A 137 -4.90 -11.63 -10.48
N TYR A 138 -5.55 -12.77 -10.21
CA TYR A 138 -6.96 -12.81 -9.81
C TYR A 138 -7.20 -12.12 -8.46
N TYR A 139 -6.36 -12.38 -7.45
CA TYR A 139 -6.43 -11.70 -6.15
C TYR A 139 -6.07 -10.20 -6.23
N GLN A 140 -5.31 -9.78 -7.25
CA GLN A 140 -5.05 -8.38 -7.54
C GLN A 140 -6.21 -7.66 -8.24
N THR A 141 -7.27 -8.36 -8.68
CA THR A 141 -8.48 -7.70 -9.20
C THR A 141 -9.22 -6.95 -8.10
N ASP A 142 -9.81 -5.79 -8.42
CA ASP A 142 -10.45 -4.96 -7.40
C ASP A 142 -11.70 -5.59 -6.79
N GLN A 143 -12.40 -6.45 -7.55
CA GLN A 143 -13.51 -7.25 -7.03
C GLN A 143 -13.03 -8.20 -5.93
N MET A 144 -11.89 -8.88 -6.12
CA MET A 144 -11.29 -9.75 -5.11
C MET A 144 -10.76 -8.96 -3.92
N LYS A 145 -10.03 -7.85 -4.13
CA LYS A 145 -9.60 -6.98 -3.02
C LYS A 145 -10.76 -6.54 -2.12
N GLN A 146 -11.89 -6.14 -2.73
CA GLN A 146 -13.10 -5.77 -1.98
C GLN A 146 -13.71 -6.96 -1.22
N LEU A 147 -13.71 -8.16 -1.81
CA LEU A 147 -14.22 -9.38 -1.18
C LEU A 147 -13.33 -9.82 0.00
N HIS A 148 -12.00 -9.79 -0.15
CA HIS A 148 -11.06 -10.10 0.92
C HIS A 148 -11.06 -9.03 2.02
N SER A 149 -11.23 -7.75 1.68
CA SER A 149 -11.44 -6.68 2.67
C SER A 149 -12.75 -6.88 3.46
N ALA A 150 -13.82 -7.31 2.79
CA ALA A 150 -15.06 -7.69 3.45
C ALA A 150 -14.92 -8.95 4.32
N LEU A 151 -14.12 -9.95 3.91
CA LEU A 151 -13.79 -11.12 4.73
C LEU A 151 -13.11 -10.70 6.03
N LEU A 152 -12.04 -9.89 5.94
CA LEU A 152 -11.32 -9.36 7.10
C LEU A 152 -12.27 -8.63 8.06
N LEU A 153 -13.22 -7.85 7.55
CA LEU A 153 -14.24 -7.21 8.38
C LEU A 153 -15.16 -8.23 9.08
N THR A 154 -15.47 -9.38 8.47
CA THR A 154 -16.24 -10.44 9.16
C THR A 154 -15.47 -11.03 10.35
N GLU A 155 -14.14 -11.13 10.24
CA GLU A 155 -13.26 -11.68 11.27
C GLU A 155 -13.08 -10.67 12.41
N VAL A 156 -12.80 -9.41 12.10
CA VAL A 156 -12.75 -8.30 13.08
C VAL A 156 -14.07 -8.16 13.85
N LEU A 157 -15.22 -8.37 13.20
CA LEU A 157 -16.53 -8.37 13.89
C LEU A 157 -16.70 -9.58 14.81
N GLN A 158 -16.19 -10.76 14.44
CA GLN A 158 -16.19 -11.94 15.31
C GLN A 158 -15.30 -11.72 16.54
N GLU A 159 -14.06 -11.24 16.35
CA GLU A 159 -13.15 -10.88 17.44
C GLU A 159 -13.76 -9.81 18.35
N ARG A 160 -14.46 -8.82 17.78
CA ARG A 160 -15.12 -7.78 18.56
C ARG A 160 -16.23 -8.34 19.45
N ASN A 161 -17.01 -9.31 18.97
CA ASN A 161 -18.02 -9.98 19.80
C ASN A 161 -17.36 -10.75 20.96
N ALA A 162 -16.29 -11.50 20.69
CA ALA A 162 -15.53 -12.20 21.73
C ALA A 162 -14.92 -11.24 22.78
N GLN A 163 -14.46 -10.05 22.37
CA GLN A 163 -14.02 -9.00 23.30
C GLN A 163 -15.16 -8.46 24.19
N LEU A 164 -16.38 -8.34 23.64
CA LEU A 164 -17.55 -7.88 24.40
C LEU A 164 -17.97 -8.95 25.42
N GLU A 165 -18.03 -10.22 25.02
CA GLU A 165 -18.30 -11.36 25.91
C GLU A 165 -17.27 -11.43 27.05
N LEU A 166 -15.98 -11.33 26.73
CA LEU A 166 -14.90 -11.29 27.72
C LEU A 166 -15.05 -10.09 28.67
N LYS A 167 -15.41 -8.91 28.15
CA LYS A 167 -15.65 -7.72 28.96
C LYS A 167 -16.82 -7.94 29.93
N GLU A 168 -17.94 -8.50 29.46
CA GLU A 168 -19.07 -8.82 30.34
C GLU A 168 -18.71 -9.82 31.44
N LEU A 169 -17.95 -10.87 31.13
CA LEU A 169 -17.45 -11.83 32.11
C LEU A 169 -16.53 -11.16 33.15
N CYS A 170 -15.68 -10.23 32.70
CA CYS A 170 -14.83 -9.43 33.58
C CYS A 170 -15.66 -8.54 34.52
N GLU A 171 -16.66 -7.83 34.01
CA GLU A 171 -17.52 -6.96 34.84
C GLU A 171 -18.37 -7.76 35.83
N ARG A 172 -18.93 -8.90 35.43
CA ARG A 172 -19.64 -9.83 36.35
C ARG A 172 -18.70 -10.27 37.48
N THR A 173 -17.49 -10.72 37.14
CA THR A 173 -16.46 -11.15 38.10
C THR A 173 -16.01 -10.02 39.04
N LYS A 174 -15.89 -8.78 38.55
CA LYS A 174 -15.58 -7.61 39.39
C LYS A 174 -16.71 -7.33 40.37
N GLY A 175 -17.96 -7.30 39.89
CA GLY A 175 -19.14 -7.07 40.73
C GLY A 175 -19.29 -8.13 41.83
N ASP A 176 -18.96 -9.40 41.55
CA ASP A 176 -18.97 -10.44 42.57
C ASP A 176 -17.84 -10.29 43.60
N LYS A 177 -16.64 -9.87 43.18
CA LYS A 177 -15.54 -9.51 44.11
C LYS A 177 -15.90 -8.31 44.98
N GLU A 178 -16.54 -7.29 44.40
CA GLU A 178 -17.01 -6.10 45.10
C GLU A 178 -18.07 -6.44 46.16
N LYS A 179 -19.05 -7.30 45.83
CA LYS A 179 -20.01 -7.82 46.82
C LYS A 179 -19.30 -8.49 48.00
N VAL A 180 -18.32 -9.36 47.74
CA VAL A 180 -17.56 -10.04 48.82
C VAL A 180 -16.84 -9.03 49.71
N LEU A 181 -16.21 -8.00 49.14
CA LEU A 181 -15.53 -6.94 49.88
C LEU A 181 -16.50 -6.08 50.71
N VAL A 182 -17.65 -5.71 50.13
CA VAL A 182 -18.71 -4.97 50.84
C VAL A 182 -19.26 -5.81 52.01
N GLU A 183 -19.45 -7.11 51.85
CA GLU A 183 -19.85 -7.99 52.95
C GLU A 183 -18.75 -8.16 54.00
N GLN A 184 -17.46 -8.06 53.66
CA GLN A 184 -16.38 -8.00 54.64
C GLN A 184 -16.45 -6.70 55.45
N TRP A 185 -16.51 -5.54 54.80
CA TRP A 185 -16.64 -4.24 55.48
C TRP A 185 -17.86 -4.14 56.38
N LYS A 186 -19.00 -4.74 56.01
CA LYS A 186 -20.19 -4.84 56.88
C LYS A 186 -19.92 -5.63 58.17
N ARG A 187 -19.16 -6.73 58.09
CA ARG A 187 -18.76 -7.52 59.28
C ARG A 187 -17.79 -6.73 60.16
N ASP A 188 -16.78 -6.12 59.56
CA ASP A 188 -15.77 -5.33 60.27
C ASP A 188 -16.42 -4.14 60.99
N LEU A 189 -17.37 -3.45 60.34
CA LEU A 189 -18.16 -2.36 60.94
C LEU A 189 -19.03 -2.87 62.10
N ALA A 190 -19.75 -3.97 61.91
CA ALA A 190 -20.58 -4.55 62.97
C ALA A 190 -19.75 -5.03 64.18
N GLU A 191 -18.54 -5.54 63.95
CA GLU A 191 -17.61 -5.88 65.03
C GLU A 191 -17.08 -4.62 65.75
N ALA A 192 -16.69 -3.58 65.01
CA ALA A 192 -16.27 -2.30 65.58
C ALA A 192 -17.38 -1.63 66.42
N GLU A 193 -18.63 -1.65 65.93
CA GLU A 193 -19.81 -1.22 66.69
C GLU A 193 -19.99 -2.03 67.97
N ARG A 194 -19.87 -3.37 67.91
CA ARG A 194 -19.96 -4.22 69.10
C ARG A 194 -18.87 -3.90 70.12
N GLN A 195 -17.63 -3.72 69.67
CA GLN A 195 -16.51 -3.35 70.54
C GLN A 195 -16.68 -1.97 71.19
N GLU A 196 -17.25 -0.97 70.49
CA GLU A 196 -17.53 0.33 71.11
C GLU A 196 -18.73 0.26 72.06
N GLN A 197 -19.77 -0.53 71.76
CA GLN A 197 -20.85 -0.81 72.71
C GLN A 197 -20.34 -1.47 73.99
N GLU A 198 -19.44 -2.47 73.88
CA GLU A 198 -18.77 -3.10 75.02
C GLU A 198 -17.95 -2.10 75.84
N LYS A 199 -17.17 -1.22 75.18
CA LYS A 199 -16.39 -0.15 75.85
C LYS A 199 -17.29 0.87 76.55
N VAL A 200 -18.39 1.29 75.92
CA VAL A 200 -19.37 2.22 76.49
C VAL A 200 -20.09 1.58 77.69
N ALA A 201 -20.47 0.31 77.59
CA ALA A 201 -21.04 -0.44 78.71
C ALA A 201 -20.05 -0.57 79.88
N ALA A 202 -18.77 -0.89 79.60
CA ALA A 202 -17.72 -0.98 80.61
C ALA A 202 -17.43 0.38 81.30
N ARG A 203 -17.39 1.48 80.53
CA ARG A 203 -17.29 2.85 81.08
C ARG A 203 -18.49 3.17 81.96
N ARG A 204 -19.71 2.84 81.52
CA ARG A 204 -20.95 3.05 82.29
C ARG A 204 -20.94 2.25 83.59
N ALA A 205 -20.52 0.98 83.56
CA ALA A 205 -20.40 0.14 84.75
C ALA A 205 -19.40 0.71 85.77
N LYS A 206 -18.21 1.13 85.32
CA LYS A 206 -17.21 1.80 86.18
C LYS A 206 -17.74 3.11 86.78
N ASN A 207 -18.42 3.93 86.00
CA ASN A 207 -19.02 5.18 86.50
C ASN A 207 -20.10 4.91 87.56
N ILE A 208 -20.87 3.82 87.44
CA ILE A 208 -21.86 3.41 88.44
C ILE A 208 -21.16 2.91 89.72
N GLN A 209 -20.06 2.14 89.60
CA GLN A 209 -19.25 1.69 90.74
C GLN A 209 -18.68 2.89 91.52
N ILE A 210 -17.97 3.80 90.84
CA ILE A 210 -17.42 5.03 91.44
C ILE A 210 -18.51 5.88 92.09
N ALA A 211 -19.69 6.00 91.45
CA ALA A 211 -20.81 6.75 92.02
C ALA A 211 -21.44 6.08 93.27
N ASN A 212 -21.26 4.78 93.47
CA ASN A 212 -21.68 4.08 94.68
C ASN A 212 -20.61 4.19 95.78
N GLU A 213 -19.33 3.97 95.45
CA GLU A 213 -18.19 4.18 96.35
C GLU A 213 -18.19 5.61 96.94
N LEU A 214 -18.42 6.62 96.10
CA LEU A 214 -18.51 8.02 96.56
C LEU A 214 -19.71 8.26 97.49
N LYS A 215 -20.84 7.57 97.28
CA LYS A 215 -22.00 7.65 98.20
C LYS A 215 -21.69 7.00 99.54
N GLU A 216 -20.91 5.92 99.57
CA GLU A 216 -20.48 5.25 100.80
C GLU A 216 -19.49 6.13 101.56
N GLN A 217 -18.46 6.68 100.91
CA GLN A 217 -17.55 7.67 101.50
C GLN A 217 -18.28 8.90 102.05
N MET A 218 -19.31 9.40 101.36
CA MET A 218 -20.14 10.50 101.86
C MET A 218 -20.91 10.11 103.13
N LYS A 219 -21.44 8.89 103.23
CA LYS A 219 -22.09 8.40 104.46
C LYS A 219 -21.09 8.28 105.61
N GLU A 220 -19.95 7.64 105.38
CA GLU A 220 -18.88 7.50 106.37
C GLU A 220 -18.43 8.86 106.92
N ARG A 221 -18.23 9.84 106.04
CA ARG A 221 -17.87 11.21 106.43
C ARG A 221 -18.97 11.93 107.21
N ILE A 222 -20.24 11.64 106.94
CA ILE A 222 -21.37 12.18 107.72
C ILE A 222 -21.40 11.55 109.11
N GLU A 223 -21.24 10.23 109.25
CA GLU A 223 -21.21 9.58 110.56
C GLU A 223 -19.98 9.99 111.38
N ALA A 224 -18.81 10.12 110.76
CA ALA A 224 -17.61 10.63 111.41
C ALA A 224 -17.79 12.07 111.94
N LYS A 225 -18.46 12.95 111.18
CA LYS A 225 -18.82 14.30 111.63
C LYS A 225 -19.78 14.30 112.81
N LYS A 226 -20.81 13.44 112.80
CA LYS A 226 -21.74 13.32 113.95
C LYS A 226 -21.01 12.87 115.21
N LEU A 227 -20.04 11.95 115.07
CA LEU A 227 -19.21 11.52 116.19
C LEU A 227 -18.37 12.68 116.73
N GLU A 228 -17.67 13.42 115.86
CA GLU A 228 -16.88 14.61 116.21
C GLU A 228 -17.75 15.71 116.89
N GLU A 229 -18.99 15.92 116.42
CA GLU A 229 -19.96 16.83 117.04
C GLU A 229 -20.39 16.35 118.44
N SER A 230 -20.57 15.04 118.64
CA SER A 230 -20.89 14.45 119.96
C SER A 230 -19.73 14.55 120.94
N GLU A 231 -18.48 14.39 120.48
CA GLU A 231 -17.28 14.56 121.28
C GLU A 231 -17.10 16.02 121.71
N LYS A 232 -17.28 16.99 120.80
CA LYS A 232 -17.25 18.43 121.11
C LYS A 232 -18.33 18.84 122.13
N LEU A 233 -19.52 18.23 122.07
CA LEU A 233 -20.55 18.44 123.09
C LEU A 233 -20.10 17.93 124.46
N ALA A 234 -19.53 16.73 124.53
CA ALA A 234 -19.01 16.17 125.77
C ALA A 234 -17.81 16.94 126.33
N GLU A 235 -16.93 17.48 125.49
CA GLU A 235 -15.84 18.39 125.89
C GLU A 235 -16.37 19.72 126.43
N ARG A 236 -17.36 20.32 125.77
CA ARG A 236 -18.03 21.54 126.23
C ARG A 236 -18.63 21.36 127.62
N GLU A 237 -19.28 20.22 127.90
CA GLU A 237 -19.81 19.92 129.22
C GLU A 237 -18.71 19.79 130.29
N LYS A 238 -17.56 19.18 129.97
CA LYS A 238 -16.41 19.11 130.87
C LYS A 238 -15.83 20.50 131.16
N LEU A 239 -15.66 21.34 130.15
CA LEU A 239 -15.16 22.72 130.31
C LEU A 239 -16.10 23.57 131.18
N LEU A 240 -17.42 23.40 131.05
CA LEU A 240 -18.39 24.10 131.90
C LEU A 240 -18.31 23.66 133.37
N ARG A 241 -18.00 22.39 133.67
CA ARG A 241 -17.77 21.93 135.05
C ARG A 241 -16.50 22.54 135.64
N ILE A 242 -15.39 22.49 134.91
CA ILE A 242 -14.11 23.09 135.34
C ILE A 242 -14.26 24.60 135.60
N ALA A 243 -14.96 25.33 134.71
CA ALA A 243 -15.20 26.76 134.91
C ALA A 243 -16.04 27.08 136.18
N ALA A 244 -16.98 26.20 136.55
CA ALA A 244 -17.75 26.35 137.78
C ALA A 244 -16.90 26.07 139.04
N GLU A 245 -16.00 25.08 138.97
CA GLU A 245 -15.04 24.76 140.02
C GLU A 245 -14.03 25.91 140.24
N ASP A 246 -13.47 26.48 139.16
CA ASP A 246 -12.60 27.67 139.20
C ASP A 246 -13.29 28.89 139.83
N GLU A 247 -14.58 29.10 139.56
CA GLU A 247 -15.37 30.18 140.15
C GLU A 247 -15.56 30.01 141.67
N GLU A 248 -15.76 28.78 142.16
CA GLU A 248 -15.80 28.47 143.58
C GLU A 248 -14.46 28.77 144.26
N GLU A 249 -13.34 28.35 143.66
CA GLU A 249 -12.01 28.60 144.22
C GLU A 249 -11.68 30.09 144.30
N ARG A 250 -12.03 30.88 143.27
CA ARG A 250 -11.87 32.34 143.28
C ARG A 250 -12.66 33.00 144.42
N LYS A 251 -13.89 32.55 144.69
CA LYS A 251 -14.71 33.06 145.82
C LYS A 251 -14.02 32.78 147.17
N ARG A 252 -13.46 31.57 147.34
CA ARG A 252 -12.69 31.17 148.54
C ARG A 252 -11.35 31.90 148.68
N PHE A 253 -10.75 32.37 147.58
CA PHE A 253 -9.54 33.20 147.60
C PHE A 253 -9.86 34.63 148.05
N ILE A 254 -10.89 35.26 147.48
CA ILE A 254 -11.32 36.62 147.81
C ILE A 254 -11.75 36.75 149.29
N GLN A 255 -12.32 35.69 149.89
CA GLN A 255 -12.61 35.68 151.32
C GLN A 255 -11.35 35.76 152.18
N ARG A 256 -10.31 34.97 151.87
CA ARG A 256 -9.03 34.98 152.60
C ARG A 256 -8.29 36.32 152.48
N GLU A 257 -8.33 36.98 151.32
CA GLU A 257 -7.76 38.33 151.16
C GLU A 257 -8.46 39.38 152.05
N ARG A 258 -9.78 39.27 152.23
CA ARG A 258 -10.54 40.21 153.07
C ARG A 258 -10.18 40.08 154.55
N GLU A 259 -9.91 38.87 155.02
CA GLU A 259 -9.47 38.61 156.39
C GLU A 259 -8.06 39.20 156.62
N LEU A 260 -7.09 38.85 155.77
CA LEU A 260 -5.74 39.44 155.77
C LEU A 260 -5.75 40.98 155.68
N GLY A 261 -6.65 41.54 154.87
CA GLY A 261 -6.81 42.99 154.70
C GLY A 261 -7.39 43.71 155.92
N LEU A 262 -8.06 43.01 156.85
CA LEU A 262 -8.52 43.58 158.12
C LEU A 262 -7.36 43.64 159.13
N ASP A 263 -6.58 42.57 159.24
CA ASP A 263 -5.43 42.49 160.13
C ASP A 263 -4.36 43.55 159.78
N LEU A 264 -3.98 43.63 158.49
CA LEU A 264 -3.03 44.63 158.00
C LEU A 264 -3.46 46.07 158.29
N LYS A 265 -4.78 46.33 158.32
CA LYS A 265 -5.37 47.65 158.60
C LYS A 265 -5.33 48.02 160.08
N SER A 266 -5.17 47.02 160.97
CA SER A 266 -4.84 47.23 162.38
C SER A 266 -3.39 47.73 162.50
N ASP A 267 -2.44 46.98 161.94
CA ASP A 267 -1.00 47.30 162.00
C ASP A 267 -0.66 48.66 161.39
N TYR A 268 -1.30 49.00 160.26
CA TYR A 268 -1.07 50.27 159.57
C TYR A 268 -1.48 51.49 160.42
N LYS A 269 -2.51 51.38 161.26
CA LYS A 269 -2.87 52.45 162.24
C LYS A 269 -1.78 52.64 163.28
N GLU A 270 -1.06 51.58 163.64
CA GLU A 270 0.08 51.66 164.56
C GLU A 270 1.31 52.27 163.88
N GLN A 271 1.55 51.97 162.61
CA GLN A 271 2.65 52.54 161.83
C GLN A 271 2.46 54.03 161.49
N MET A 272 1.23 54.48 161.22
CA MET A 272 0.95 55.90 160.93
C MET A 272 1.29 56.83 162.11
N LYS A 273 1.13 56.36 163.36
CA LYS A 273 1.60 57.07 164.57
C LYS A 273 3.13 57.21 164.65
N ARG A 274 3.88 56.39 163.90
CA ARG A 274 5.35 56.44 163.78
C ARG A 274 5.76 57.39 162.64
N ASN A 275 5.14 57.26 161.45
CA ASN A 275 5.51 58.04 160.25
C ASN A 275 5.19 59.55 160.32
N GLN A 276 4.22 59.97 161.14
CA GLN A 276 4.02 61.40 161.43
C GLN A 276 5.25 62.08 162.04
N LYS A 277 6.23 61.32 162.55
CA LYS A 277 7.50 61.85 163.08
C LYS A 277 8.62 62.02 162.04
N MET A 278 8.42 61.56 160.80
CA MET A 278 9.47 61.52 159.75
C MET A 278 9.27 62.51 158.60
N LYS A 279 8.04 62.87 158.23
CA LYS A 279 7.76 63.70 157.05
C LYS A 279 8.14 65.18 157.17
N GLU A 280 8.56 65.63 158.35
CA GLU A 280 9.07 66.98 158.59
C GLU A 280 10.39 67.31 157.82
N ILE A 281 11.02 66.34 157.15
CA ILE A 281 12.45 66.38 156.82
C ILE A 281 12.80 66.68 155.33
N GLU A 282 11.93 66.35 154.34
CA GLU A 282 12.45 65.97 152.99
C GLU A 282 12.21 66.96 151.81
N ARG A 283 11.45 68.05 151.99
CA ARG A 283 10.75 68.77 150.90
C ARG A 283 11.56 69.86 150.14
N LEU A 284 12.78 69.60 149.65
CA LEU A 284 13.78 70.66 149.37
C LEU A 284 14.62 70.57 148.04
N LYS A 285 14.07 70.28 146.84
CA LYS A 285 14.95 70.02 145.64
C LYS A 285 14.54 70.38 144.17
N GLU A 286 13.69 69.58 143.49
CA GLU A 286 14.18 68.71 142.35
C GLU A 286 13.62 68.99 140.92
N GLU A 287 13.97 70.11 140.24
CA GLU A 287 13.35 70.54 138.94
C GLU A 287 14.33 71.25 137.94
N GLU A 288 14.62 70.72 136.71
CA GLU A 288 15.61 71.35 135.76
C GLU A 288 15.44 71.29 134.18
N GLU A 289 15.31 70.14 133.47
CA GLU A 289 15.83 69.95 132.07
C GLU A 289 14.88 69.95 130.80
N GLU A 290 15.47 69.72 129.58
CA GLU A 290 14.92 69.20 128.26
C GLU A 290 14.76 70.15 127.01
N GLU A 291 15.46 69.95 125.85
CA GLU A 291 15.05 70.35 124.42
C GLU A 291 16.05 69.94 123.27
N GLN A 292 15.61 69.52 122.03
CA GLN A 292 16.46 69.49 120.77
C GLN A 292 15.85 69.36 119.29
N CYS A 293 16.27 68.40 118.42
CA CYS A 293 16.52 68.50 116.93
C CYS A 293 15.36 68.24 115.89
N ARG A 294 15.53 68.56 114.56
CA ARG A 294 14.40 68.56 113.55
C ARG A 294 14.54 68.44 111.96
N ILE A 295 15.69 68.21 111.25
CA ILE A 295 15.94 68.90 109.92
C ILE A 295 15.83 68.22 108.48
N PHE A 296 16.11 66.94 108.20
CA PHE A 296 17.03 66.54 107.06
C PHE A 296 16.61 66.18 105.57
N ALA A 297 15.49 66.58 104.92
CA ALA A 297 14.82 65.70 103.90
C ALA A 297 14.81 65.90 102.32
N ALA A 298 15.45 66.87 101.64
CA ALA A 298 14.89 67.42 100.35
C ALA A 298 15.36 66.99 98.91
N ALA A 299 16.41 66.21 98.65
CA ALA A 299 17.19 66.36 97.37
C ALA A 299 16.88 65.52 96.08
N LYS A 300 16.03 64.48 96.06
CA LYS A 300 16.22 63.31 95.14
C LYS A 300 15.45 63.23 93.78
N ARG A 301 14.77 64.26 93.26
CA ARG A 301 13.68 64.10 92.24
C ARG A 301 13.94 64.44 90.74
N LYS A 302 15.13 64.88 90.30
CA LYS A 302 15.28 65.61 89.01
C LYS A 302 15.79 64.86 87.74
N MET A 303 16.01 63.55 87.75
CA MET A 303 16.96 62.91 86.80
C MET A 303 16.40 62.17 85.55
N THR A 304 15.09 61.88 85.46
CA THR A 304 14.62 60.71 84.65
C THR A 304 14.02 61.00 83.26
N THR A 305 13.86 62.25 82.84
CA THR A 305 13.00 62.63 81.68
C THR A 305 13.66 62.62 80.29
N MET A 306 14.96 62.37 80.16
CA MET A 306 15.73 62.66 78.92
C MET A 306 15.85 61.52 77.88
N ARG A 307 15.19 60.36 78.04
CA ARG A 307 15.57 59.12 77.31
C ARG A 307 14.75 58.77 76.04
N VAL A 308 13.62 59.41 75.75
CA VAL A 308 12.58 58.85 74.85
C VAL A 308 12.58 59.40 73.39
N LEU A 309 13.35 60.43 73.07
CA LEU A 309 13.17 61.18 71.81
C LEU A 309 13.95 60.70 70.56
N LYS A 310 14.67 59.56 70.60
CA LYS A 310 15.71 59.24 69.59
C LYS A 310 15.45 58.07 68.62
N GLU A 311 14.27 57.43 68.66
CA GLU A 311 13.99 56.21 67.90
C GLU A 311 13.05 56.37 66.69
N ARG A 312 12.54 57.58 66.40
CA ARG A 312 11.41 57.78 65.47
C ARG A 312 11.76 58.17 64.02
N GLU A 313 13.04 58.27 63.66
CA GLU A 313 13.47 58.83 62.35
C GLU A 313 13.82 57.76 61.28
N MET A 314 14.03 56.49 61.65
CA MET A 314 14.67 55.49 60.77
C MET A 314 13.74 54.64 59.86
N PHE A 315 12.46 55.02 59.68
CA PHE A 315 11.46 54.13 59.03
C PHE A 315 10.79 54.67 57.74
N LYS A 316 11.14 55.86 57.24
CA LYS A 316 10.40 56.54 56.14
C LYS A 316 11.08 56.55 54.76
N ALA A 317 12.18 55.83 54.56
CA ALA A 317 13.00 55.93 53.34
C ALA A 317 13.07 54.63 52.50
N ARG A 318 12.03 53.78 52.50
CA ARG A 318 12.10 52.43 51.90
C ARG A 318 10.96 52.00 50.96
N GLU A 319 9.96 52.83 50.68
CA GLU A 319 8.79 52.42 49.87
C GLU A 319 8.71 53.06 48.46
N GLU A 320 9.54 54.07 48.13
CA GLU A 320 9.43 54.83 46.87
C GLU A 320 10.18 54.25 45.65
N GLN A 321 10.59 52.99 45.67
CA GLN A 321 11.31 52.33 44.54
C GLN A 321 10.56 51.18 43.84
N MET A 322 9.31 50.89 44.20
CA MET A 322 8.58 49.69 43.73
C MET A 322 7.41 49.93 42.75
N GLU A 323 7.26 51.13 42.18
CA GLU A 323 6.05 51.52 41.43
C GLU A 323 6.29 52.01 39.97
N GLN A 324 7.51 51.94 39.42
CA GLN A 324 7.84 52.55 38.10
C GLN A 324 8.13 51.56 36.94
N ILE A 325 8.09 50.25 37.16
CA ILE A 325 8.42 49.23 36.11
C ILE A 325 7.15 48.62 35.46
N LYS A 326 5.95 48.96 35.94
CA LYS A 326 4.70 48.28 35.55
C LYS A 326 4.04 48.79 34.25
N ASN A 327 4.48 49.93 33.69
CA ASN A 327 3.77 50.67 32.63
C ASN A 327 4.60 50.95 31.36
N PHE A 328 5.21 49.92 30.73
CA PHE A 328 5.87 50.10 29.42
C PHE A 328 5.67 48.94 28.41
N LEU A 329 4.72 48.02 28.65
CA LEU A 329 4.43 46.91 27.71
C LEU A 329 3.01 46.91 27.12
N SER A 330 2.20 47.94 27.38
CA SER A 330 0.79 48.02 26.93
C SER A 330 0.54 48.99 25.78
N GLU A 331 1.55 49.71 25.27
CA GLU A 331 1.37 50.78 24.26
C GLU A 331 2.12 50.58 22.92
N GLN A 332 2.59 49.36 22.62
CA GLN A 332 2.97 48.98 21.24
C GLN A 332 1.93 48.09 20.54
N LEU A 333 0.65 48.47 20.69
CA LEU A 333 -0.48 47.89 19.97
C LEU A 333 -1.02 48.86 18.89
N LYS A 334 -0.10 49.54 18.17
CA LYS A 334 -0.41 50.49 17.08
C LYS A 334 0.62 50.44 15.94
N LEU A 335 0.62 49.36 15.17
CA LEU A 335 1.27 49.32 13.84
C LEU A 335 0.34 48.66 12.80
N LYS A 336 -0.33 49.51 12.02
CA LYS A 336 -0.87 49.20 10.70
C LYS A 336 -0.22 50.18 9.72
N TYR A 337 0.32 49.71 8.60
CA TYR A 337 -0.26 49.94 7.27
C TYR A 337 0.53 49.19 6.19
N LYS A 338 0.01 49.19 4.96
CA LYS A 338 0.56 48.55 3.77
C LYS A 338 1.10 49.62 2.81
N ASP A 339 2.14 49.25 2.06
CA ASP A 339 2.46 49.63 0.66
C ASP A 339 3.06 48.33 0.07
N GLU A 340 2.79 47.81 -1.13
CA GLU A 340 2.58 48.36 -2.49
C GLU A 340 3.87 48.72 -3.24
N GLU A 341 4.57 47.64 -3.66
CA GLU A 341 5.77 47.65 -4.49
C GLU A 341 5.50 47.22 -5.95
N GLU A 342 6.15 47.94 -6.88
CA GLU A 342 6.79 47.41 -8.10
C GLU A 342 5.98 46.71 -9.21
N ARG A 343 5.42 47.50 -10.18
CA ARG A 343 5.27 47.00 -11.58
C ARG A 343 5.08 48.01 -12.75
N TYR A 344 5.78 49.15 -12.81
CA TYR A 344 5.54 50.16 -13.89
C TYR A 344 6.75 50.83 -14.58
N VAL A 345 7.81 50.10 -14.95
CA VAL A 345 8.86 50.66 -15.85
C VAL A 345 9.35 49.67 -16.91
N ARG A 346 8.83 49.79 -18.13
CA ARG A 346 9.60 49.60 -19.39
C ARG A 346 8.85 50.16 -20.61
N ALA A 347 9.41 51.19 -21.23
CA ALA A 347 8.97 51.78 -22.50
C ALA A 347 10.06 51.59 -23.57
N SER A 348 9.71 51.41 -24.86
CA SER A 348 10.58 51.74 -26.03
C SER A 348 9.88 51.52 -27.39
N ALA A 349 10.20 52.39 -28.38
CA ALA A 349 10.03 52.29 -29.84
C ALA A 349 8.60 52.26 -30.44
N GLU A 350 8.18 53.08 -31.41
CA GLU A 350 8.80 54.09 -32.31
C GLU A 350 9.66 53.54 -33.49
N LYS A 351 9.05 53.37 -34.69
CA LYS A 351 9.70 53.15 -36.02
C LYS A 351 8.68 52.94 -37.20
N GLN A 352 8.14 53.97 -37.88
CA GLN A 352 7.26 53.72 -39.07
C GLN A 352 6.94 54.91 -40.03
N GLU A 353 7.92 55.51 -40.73
CA GLU A 353 7.64 56.63 -41.67
C GLU A 353 8.70 56.77 -42.80
N THR A 354 8.52 56.20 -44.02
CA THR A 354 9.53 56.35 -45.13
C THR A 354 9.20 56.01 -46.63
N GLU A 355 8.01 55.54 -47.07
CA GLU A 355 7.89 54.77 -48.35
C GLU A 355 7.22 55.38 -49.64
N ASN A 356 6.70 56.63 -49.69
CA ASN A 356 5.63 56.99 -50.68
C ASN A 356 5.93 57.95 -51.89
N LEU A 357 7.02 57.86 -52.68
CA LEU A 357 7.27 58.84 -53.80
C LEU A 357 8.06 58.32 -55.06
N ARG A 358 7.45 57.77 -56.15
CA ARG A 358 8.28 57.30 -57.31
C ARG A 358 7.83 57.10 -58.80
N GLU A 359 6.70 57.55 -59.39
CA GLU A 359 6.45 57.30 -60.85
C GLU A 359 5.66 58.36 -61.67
N ALA A 360 6.15 58.68 -62.90
CA ALA A 360 5.41 59.12 -64.13
C ALA A 360 6.41 59.46 -65.29
N GLU A 361 6.11 59.23 -66.60
CA GLU A 361 6.95 59.78 -67.72
C GLU A 361 6.39 59.83 -69.19
N LYS A 362 6.17 58.73 -69.94
CA LYS A 362 6.45 58.65 -71.44
C LYS A 362 5.29 58.90 -72.43
N ALA A 363 5.62 59.19 -73.71
CA ALA A 363 4.69 59.71 -74.74
C ALA A 363 4.83 59.15 -76.20
N LYS A 364 4.94 60.00 -77.25
CA LYS A 364 4.40 59.77 -78.63
C LYS A 364 5.33 60.21 -79.80
N LEU A 365 5.33 59.51 -80.96
CA LEU A 365 5.83 60.01 -82.27
C LEU A 365 5.44 59.09 -83.48
N LEU A 366 5.02 59.63 -84.65
CA LEU A 366 5.02 58.99 -86.01
C LEU A 366 4.60 59.98 -87.15
N ALA A 367 4.68 59.61 -88.45
CA ALA A 367 4.43 60.53 -89.60
C ALA A 367 3.93 59.92 -90.98
N GLN A 368 4.57 60.23 -92.13
CA GLN A 368 3.98 60.26 -93.52
C GLN A 368 4.41 59.13 -94.52
N ARG A 369 4.80 59.44 -95.80
CA ARG A 369 5.65 58.62 -96.75
C ARG A 369 5.00 57.67 -97.81
N ILE A 370 3.93 58.02 -98.57
CA ILE A 370 3.03 57.00 -99.20
C ILE A 370 2.86 56.90 -100.77
N ALA A 371 3.18 57.90 -101.62
CA ALA A 371 2.47 58.01 -102.94
C ALA A 371 3.08 57.40 -104.25
N GLU A 372 4.39 57.19 -104.40
CA GLU A 372 5.05 56.86 -105.70
C GLU A 372 4.79 55.44 -106.27
N ILE A 373 3.75 54.76 -105.78
CA ILE A 373 3.62 53.29 -105.79
C ILE A 373 2.82 52.75 -107.01
N ASN A 374 2.36 53.63 -107.92
CA ASN A 374 1.16 53.32 -108.72
C ASN A 374 1.37 52.84 -110.18
N ALA A 375 2.49 53.14 -110.86
CA ALA A 375 2.64 52.86 -112.30
C ALA A 375 3.33 51.52 -112.62
N HIS A 376 4.31 51.14 -111.79
CA HIS A 376 4.93 49.80 -111.72
C HIS A 376 3.88 48.66 -111.77
N ARG A 377 2.70 48.93 -111.18
CA ARG A 377 1.56 48.03 -111.05
C ARG A 377 1.04 47.39 -112.35
N LEU A 378 1.12 48.05 -113.50
CA LEU A 378 0.31 47.61 -114.66
C LEU A 378 0.98 46.54 -115.54
N GLU A 379 2.31 46.56 -115.67
CA GLU A 379 3.05 45.46 -116.28
C GLU A 379 3.34 44.34 -115.28
N GLU A 380 3.41 44.66 -113.97
CA GLU A 380 3.20 43.68 -112.90
C GLU A 380 1.93 42.87 -113.18
N ILE A 381 0.75 43.47 -113.33
CA ILE A 381 -0.54 42.77 -113.52
C ILE A 381 -0.52 41.68 -114.62
N GLN A 382 0.26 41.82 -115.70
CA GLN A 382 0.33 40.80 -116.76
C GLN A 382 1.27 39.63 -116.44
N ARG A 383 2.41 39.89 -115.79
CA ARG A 383 3.27 38.83 -115.23
C ARG A 383 2.57 38.13 -114.08
N HIS A 384 2.09 38.94 -113.14
CA HIS A 384 1.25 38.58 -112.00
C HIS A 384 0.06 37.72 -112.42
N ARG A 385 -0.54 37.88 -113.61
CA ARG A 385 -1.62 36.97 -114.08
C ARG A 385 -1.18 35.55 -114.44
N LYS A 386 0.02 35.37 -115.00
CA LYS A 386 0.56 34.04 -115.35
C LYS A 386 1.26 33.40 -114.16
N GLU A 387 1.94 34.23 -113.37
CA GLU A 387 2.42 33.87 -112.05
C GLU A 387 1.22 33.44 -111.20
N GLU A 388 0.13 34.21 -111.12
CA GLU A 388 -1.16 33.83 -110.48
C GLU A 388 -1.72 32.49 -110.96
N GLU A 389 -1.64 32.13 -112.24
CA GLU A 389 -2.18 30.86 -112.75
C GLU A 389 -1.30 29.67 -112.35
N ALA A 390 0.02 29.84 -112.37
CA ALA A 390 0.97 28.86 -111.85
C ALA A 390 0.90 28.77 -110.31
N GLU A 391 0.75 29.90 -109.64
CA GLU A 391 0.52 30.04 -108.20
C GLU A 391 -0.80 29.40 -107.79
N LYS A 392 -1.91 29.57 -108.52
CA LYS A 392 -3.18 28.87 -108.23
C LYS A 392 -3.04 27.35 -108.35
N LEU A 393 -2.25 26.85 -109.30
CA LEU A 393 -1.98 25.42 -109.41
C LEU A 393 -1.06 24.92 -108.29
N ALA A 394 0.01 25.65 -107.97
CA ALA A 394 0.89 25.36 -106.84
C ALA A 394 0.15 25.45 -105.50
N GLU A 395 -0.71 26.45 -105.31
CA GLU A 395 -1.59 26.65 -104.16
C GLU A 395 -2.60 25.50 -104.04
N LEU A 396 -3.17 25.00 -105.14
CA LEU A 396 -4.01 23.80 -105.11
C LEU A 396 -3.22 22.54 -104.70
N GLU A 397 -1.99 22.38 -105.17
CA GLU A 397 -1.08 21.27 -104.78
C GLU A 397 -0.69 21.40 -103.29
N GLU A 398 -0.29 22.58 -102.84
CA GLU A 398 0.03 22.92 -101.45
C GLU A 398 -1.19 22.77 -100.54
N LEU A 399 -2.39 23.14 -100.98
CA LEU A 399 -3.64 22.91 -100.26
C LEU A 399 -3.94 21.42 -100.15
N ARG A 400 -3.64 20.59 -101.16
CA ARG A 400 -3.78 19.13 -101.05
C ARG A 400 -2.80 18.56 -100.04
N ILE A 401 -1.51 18.91 -100.14
CA ILE A 401 -0.46 18.51 -99.19
C ILE A 401 -0.81 18.97 -97.77
N ARG A 402 -1.30 20.21 -97.60
CA ARG A 402 -1.75 20.77 -96.32
C ARG A 402 -2.98 20.08 -95.77
N ASN A 403 -3.95 19.71 -96.62
CA ASN A 403 -5.13 18.94 -96.22
C ASN A 403 -4.80 17.48 -95.88
N GLU A 404 -3.77 16.90 -96.49
CA GLU A 404 -3.24 15.58 -96.13
C GLU A 404 -2.45 15.62 -94.82
N ALA A 405 -1.57 16.61 -94.66
CA ALA A 405 -0.87 16.87 -93.40
C ALA A 405 -1.84 17.19 -92.25
N MET A 406 -2.90 17.97 -92.50
CA MET A 406 -3.94 18.26 -91.51
C MET A 406 -4.76 17.01 -91.15
N ARG A 407 -5.10 16.16 -92.13
CA ARG A 407 -5.76 14.87 -91.84
C ARG A 407 -4.86 13.96 -91.00
N ALA A 408 -3.59 13.79 -91.37
CA ALA A 408 -2.64 13.00 -90.62
C ALA A 408 -2.40 13.55 -89.19
N ALA A 409 -2.33 14.87 -89.03
CA ALA A 409 -2.25 15.53 -87.73
C ALA A 409 -3.51 15.28 -86.88
N ASN A 410 -4.71 15.45 -87.45
CA ASN A 410 -5.98 15.19 -86.78
C ASN A 410 -6.13 13.71 -86.38
N GLU A 411 -5.73 12.77 -87.23
CA GLU A 411 -5.73 11.33 -86.92
C GLU A 411 -4.74 10.98 -85.81
N TYR A 412 -3.54 11.58 -85.82
CA TYR A 412 -2.55 11.42 -84.76
C TYR A 412 -3.01 12.04 -83.43
N GLU A 413 -3.62 13.21 -83.46
CA GLU A 413 -4.22 13.84 -82.28
C GLU A 413 -5.39 13.02 -81.73
N ALA A 414 -6.28 12.51 -82.60
CA ALA A 414 -7.38 11.63 -82.20
C ALA A 414 -6.86 10.33 -81.56
N ALA A 415 -5.80 9.72 -82.12
CA ALA A 415 -5.15 8.55 -81.54
C ALA A 415 -4.53 8.86 -80.16
N CYS A 416 -3.86 10.00 -80.02
CA CYS A 416 -3.32 10.48 -78.74
C CYS A 416 -4.43 10.77 -77.71
N GLN A 417 -5.56 11.33 -78.12
CA GLN A 417 -6.73 11.57 -77.27
C GLN A 417 -7.38 10.24 -76.84
N ALA A 418 -7.51 9.27 -77.75
CA ALA A 418 -8.04 7.94 -77.46
C ALA A 418 -7.14 7.18 -76.46
N ASP A 419 -5.82 7.21 -76.62
CA ASP A 419 -4.85 6.62 -75.68
C ASP A 419 -4.89 7.31 -74.31
N ARG A 420 -4.96 8.65 -74.26
CA ARG A 420 -5.17 9.41 -73.00
C ARG A 420 -6.48 9.01 -72.31
N ALA A 421 -7.58 8.89 -73.06
CA ALA A 421 -8.87 8.48 -72.53
C ALA A 421 -8.86 7.02 -72.03
N ALA A 422 -8.17 6.11 -72.73
CA ALA A 422 -7.98 4.73 -72.31
C ALA A 422 -7.17 4.65 -71.01
N LYS A 423 -6.06 5.39 -70.91
CA LYS A 423 -5.23 5.51 -69.68
C LYS A 423 -6.02 6.08 -68.51
N LEU A 424 -6.79 7.15 -68.71
CA LEU A 424 -7.65 7.73 -67.68
C LEU A 424 -8.72 6.73 -67.21
N LYS A 425 -9.31 5.96 -68.14
CA LYS A 425 -10.30 4.91 -67.83
C LYS A 425 -9.68 3.72 -67.10
N ALA A 426 -8.43 3.37 -67.38
CA ALA A 426 -7.69 2.34 -66.62
C ALA A 426 -7.41 2.82 -65.18
N LEU A 427 -6.83 4.01 -65.03
CA LEU A 427 -6.55 4.61 -63.72
C LEU A 427 -7.83 4.80 -62.89
N SER A 428 -8.95 5.17 -63.52
CA SER A 428 -10.26 5.25 -62.86
C SER A 428 -10.74 3.89 -62.33
N LYS A 429 -10.52 2.78 -63.07
CA LYS A 429 -10.83 1.43 -62.57
C LYS A 429 -9.93 1.04 -61.40
N GLU A 430 -8.62 1.25 -61.52
CA GLU A 430 -7.65 0.97 -60.45
C GLU A 430 -8.01 1.73 -59.16
N TYR A 431 -8.41 3.00 -59.28
CA TYR A 431 -8.88 3.79 -58.14
C TYR A 431 -10.16 3.21 -57.51
N MET A 432 -11.14 2.78 -58.32
CA MET A 432 -12.36 2.14 -57.84
C MET A 432 -12.10 0.78 -57.17
N GLU A 433 -11.16 0.01 -57.69
CA GLU A 433 -10.72 -1.27 -57.11
C GLU A 433 -9.99 -1.07 -55.78
N LEU A 434 -9.05 -0.11 -55.72
CA LEU A 434 -8.38 0.30 -54.49
C LEU A 434 -9.40 0.78 -53.44
N LYS A 435 -10.38 1.58 -53.87
CA LYS A 435 -11.44 2.09 -52.98
C LYS A 435 -12.30 0.96 -52.43
N LYS A 436 -12.67 -0.01 -53.26
CA LYS A 436 -13.38 -1.22 -52.83
C LYS A 436 -12.54 -2.04 -51.84
N GLN A 437 -11.25 -2.26 -52.10
CA GLN A 437 -10.34 -2.96 -51.19
C GLN A 437 -10.24 -2.25 -49.82
N GLN A 438 -10.14 -0.91 -49.80
CA GLN A 438 -10.16 -0.14 -48.55
C GLN A 438 -11.47 -0.29 -47.78
N ASP A 439 -12.61 -0.23 -48.49
CA ASP A 439 -13.92 -0.31 -47.83
C ASP A 439 -14.24 -1.76 -47.38
N ASP A 440 -13.70 -2.78 -48.06
CA ASP A 440 -13.75 -4.18 -47.62
C ASP A 440 -12.78 -4.46 -46.44
N SER A 441 -11.60 -3.84 -46.41
CA SER A 441 -10.69 -3.86 -45.23
C SER A 441 -11.37 -3.27 -44.00
N LYS A 442 -12.01 -2.11 -44.12
CA LYS A 442 -12.74 -1.46 -43.02
C LYS A 442 -13.91 -2.28 -42.50
N LYS A 443 -14.61 -3.03 -43.38
CA LYS A 443 -15.64 -3.98 -42.95
C LYS A 443 -15.02 -5.11 -42.15
N LEU A 444 -13.94 -5.70 -42.64
CA LEU A 444 -13.22 -6.78 -41.95
C LEU A 444 -12.68 -6.31 -40.59
N GLU A 445 -12.05 -5.14 -40.51
CA GLU A 445 -11.61 -4.49 -39.27
C GLU A 445 -12.78 -4.36 -38.29
N ARG A 446 -13.92 -3.80 -38.72
CA ARG A 446 -15.11 -3.64 -37.87
C ARG A 446 -15.73 -4.98 -37.45
N GLU A 447 -15.74 -6.00 -38.31
CA GLU A 447 -16.15 -7.36 -37.96
C GLU A 447 -15.20 -7.99 -36.93
N THR A 448 -13.89 -7.76 -37.05
CA THR A 448 -12.91 -8.22 -36.05
C THR A 448 -13.07 -7.48 -34.72
N GLU A 449 -13.33 -6.17 -34.73
CA GLU A 449 -13.61 -5.38 -33.53
C GLU A 449 -14.87 -5.89 -32.81
N ILE A 450 -15.99 -6.08 -33.53
CA ILE A 450 -17.23 -6.64 -32.98
C ILE A 450 -16.99 -8.06 -32.43
N ARG A 451 -16.19 -8.89 -33.12
CA ARG A 451 -15.83 -10.22 -32.65
C ARG A 451 -14.97 -10.17 -31.38
N LEU A 452 -13.98 -9.30 -31.32
CA LEU A 452 -13.10 -9.11 -30.16
C LEU A 452 -13.88 -8.57 -28.96
N ALA A 453 -14.73 -7.57 -29.14
CA ALA A 453 -15.65 -7.08 -28.11
C ALA A 453 -16.61 -8.18 -27.63
N GLY A 454 -17.13 -9.01 -28.54
CA GLY A 454 -17.95 -10.17 -28.21
C GLY A 454 -17.21 -11.24 -27.41
N VAL A 455 -15.93 -11.48 -27.71
CA VAL A 455 -15.06 -12.40 -26.93
C VAL A 455 -14.71 -11.81 -25.57
N GLY A 456 -14.37 -10.53 -25.49
CA GLY A 456 -14.09 -9.83 -24.23
C GLY A 456 -15.29 -9.84 -23.28
N ASN A 457 -16.49 -9.56 -23.79
CA ASN A 457 -17.73 -9.65 -23.01
C ASN A 457 -17.98 -11.07 -22.48
N LYS A 458 -17.73 -12.11 -23.28
CA LYS A 458 -17.85 -13.52 -22.84
C LYS A 458 -16.79 -13.90 -21.80
N LEU A 459 -15.58 -13.35 -21.90
CA LEU A 459 -14.52 -13.56 -20.91
C LEU A 459 -14.90 -12.90 -19.57
N ALA A 460 -15.31 -11.64 -19.61
CA ALA A 460 -15.78 -10.90 -18.43
C ALA A 460 -16.99 -11.57 -17.76
N GLN A 461 -17.92 -12.16 -18.53
CA GLN A 461 -19.01 -12.98 -17.99
C GLN A 461 -18.50 -14.19 -17.21
N LYS A 462 -17.55 -14.96 -17.76
CA LYS A 462 -16.95 -16.11 -17.07
C LYS A 462 -16.18 -15.71 -15.81
N GLU A 463 -15.42 -14.62 -15.85
CA GLU A 463 -14.70 -14.10 -14.68
C GLU A 463 -15.66 -13.72 -13.54
N ARG A 464 -16.82 -13.15 -13.88
CA ARG A 464 -17.90 -12.85 -12.93
C ARG A 464 -18.58 -14.09 -12.39
N GLU A 465 -18.84 -15.10 -13.22
CA GLU A 465 -19.36 -16.40 -12.77
C GLU A 465 -18.42 -17.05 -11.75
N ILE A 466 -17.12 -17.09 -12.05
CA ILE A 466 -16.08 -17.59 -11.13
C ILE A 466 -16.03 -16.76 -9.84
N PHE A 467 -16.10 -15.42 -9.92
CA PHE A 467 -16.17 -14.54 -8.76
C PHE A 467 -17.42 -14.80 -7.89
N LEU A 468 -18.59 -14.95 -8.51
CA LEU A 468 -19.84 -15.20 -7.81
C LEU A 468 -19.84 -16.58 -7.13
N ASP A 469 -19.30 -17.61 -7.77
CA ASP A 469 -19.20 -18.94 -7.17
C ASP A 469 -18.15 -19.01 -6.05
N TYR A 470 -17.02 -18.31 -6.20
CA TYR A 470 -16.03 -18.17 -5.11
C TYR A 470 -16.61 -17.40 -3.92
N SER A 471 -17.27 -16.26 -4.16
CA SER A 471 -17.88 -15.47 -3.08
C SER A 471 -19.04 -16.21 -2.40
N LYS A 472 -19.86 -16.99 -3.11
CA LYS A 472 -20.85 -17.91 -2.50
C LYS A 472 -20.18 -18.90 -1.55
N ARG A 473 -19.14 -19.61 -1.99
CA ARG A 473 -18.41 -20.58 -1.15
C ARG A 473 -17.81 -19.93 0.09
N MET A 474 -17.26 -18.71 -0.02
CA MET A 474 -16.79 -17.94 1.13
C MET A 474 -17.93 -17.55 2.07
N ILE A 475 -19.07 -17.08 1.53
CA ILE A 475 -20.28 -16.73 2.28
C ILE A 475 -20.80 -17.96 3.06
N GLU A 476 -20.89 -19.11 2.41
CA GLU A 476 -21.31 -20.39 3.00
C GLU A 476 -20.35 -20.84 4.11
N HIS A 477 -19.04 -20.81 3.85
CA HIS A 477 -18.02 -21.12 4.86
C HIS A 477 -18.08 -20.18 6.07
N CYS A 478 -18.24 -18.87 5.86
CA CYS A 478 -18.39 -17.92 6.96
C CYS A 478 -19.72 -18.10 7.72
N LYS A 479 -20.82 -18.45 7.03
CA LYS A 479 -22.11 -18.77 7.67
C LYS A 479 -22.04 -20.03 8.51
N ALA A 480 -21.40 -21.09 8.02
CA ALA A 480 -21.19 -22.34 8.75
C ALA A 480 -20.38 -22.12 10.05
N ASN A 481 -19.41 -21.20 10.02
CA ASN A 481 -18.62 -20.79 11.18
C ASN A 481 -19.31 -19.73 12.08
N GLY A 482 -20.60 -19.44 11.88
CA GLY A 482 -21.35 -18.48 12.71
C GLY A 482 -20.92 -17.02 12.58
N ARG A 483 -20.16 -16.64 11.55
CA ARG A 483 -19.63 -15.29 11.36
C ARG A 483 -20.69 -14.33 10.81
N ASN A 484 -20.51 -13.03 11.03
CA ASN A 484 -21.36 -12.02 10.40
C ASN A 484 -21.00 -11.89 8.90
N VAL A 485 -21.86 -12.40 8.02
CA VAL A 485 -21.59 -12.49 6.58
C VAL A 485 -22.15 -11.30 5.78
N TYR A 486 -22.81 -10.34 6.43
CA TYR A 486 -23.36 -9.14 5.79
C TYR A 486 -22.34 -8.34 4.94
N PRO A 487 -21.08 -8.13 5.37
CA PRO A 487 -20.07 -7.46 4.54
C PRO A 487 -19.81 -8.18 3.20
N LEU A 488 -19.73 -9.50 3.22
CA LEU A 488 -19.47 -10.34 2.04
C LEU A 488 -20.68 -10.33 1.10
N GLU A 489 -21.90 -10.48 1.63
CA GLU A 489 -23.12 -10.41 0.83
C GLU A 489 -23.31 -9.04 0.16
N ARG A 490 -22.91 -7.95 0.81
CA ARG A 490 -22.96 -6.61 0.22
C ARG A 490 -22.05 -6.50 -1.00
N VAL A 491 -20.82 -7.02 -0.91
CA VAL A 491 -19.86 -7.04 -2.04
C VAL A 491 -20.35 -7.96 -3.16
N ALA A 492 -20.81 -9.17 -2.84
CA ALA A 492 -21.36 -10.09 -3.83
C ALA A 492 -22.58 -9.50 -4.57
N ARG A 493 -23.49 -8.84 -3.85
CA ARG A 493 -24.64 -8.13 -4.45
C ARG A 493 -24.21 -6.98 -5.35
N ALA A 494 -23.28 -6.13 -4.93
CA ALA A 494 -22.79 -5.02 -5.74
C ALA A 494 -22.23 -5.49 -7.09
N HIS A 495 -21.40 -6.54 -7.09
CA HIS A 495 -20.81 -7.10 -8.32
C HIS A 495 -21.78 -7.94 -9.16
N SER A 496 -22.84 -8.51 -8.55
CA SER A 496 -23.91 -9.18 -9.30
C SER A 496 -24.81 -8.21 -10.08
N LEU A 497 -25.02 -7.00 -9.56
CA LEU A 497 -25.87 -5.96 -10.17
C LEU A 497 -25.14 -5.12 -11.23
N PHE A 498 -23.81 -5.12 -11.23
CA PHE A 498 -23.01 -4.29 -12.11
C PHE A 498 -23.01 -4.82 -13.56
N ARG A 499 -23.93 -4.34 -14.41
CA ARG A 499 -24.02 -4.73 -15.82
C ARG A 499 -22.72 -4.41 -16.60
N PRO A 500 -22.18 -5.31 -17.43
CA PRO A 500 -21.03 -4.96 -18.28
C PRO A 500 -21.51 -3.94 -19.32
N GLY A 501 -21.02 -2.70 -19.22
CA GLY A 501 -21.44 -1.57 -20.06
C GLY A 501 -21.88 -0.30 -19.31
N PHE A 502 -21.94 -0.30 -17.97
CA PHE A 502 -22.15 0.94 -17.20
C PHE A 502 -20.86 1.36 -16.48
N SER A 503 -19.93 1.94 -17.22
CA SER A 503 -18.82 2.69 -16.61
C SER A 503 -19.40 3.89 -15.84
N PRO A 504 -19.03 4.13 -14.58
CA PRO A 504 -19.39 5.36 -13.89
C PRO A 504 -18.81 6.56 -14.65
N PRO A 505 -19.57 7.66 -14.86
CA PRO A 505 -19.01 8.88 -15.42
C PRO A 505 -18.13 9.55 -14.35
N GLY A 506 -16.82 9.38 -14.47
CA GLY A 506 -15.85 9.83 -13.47
C GLY A 506 -14.48 10.09 -14.08
N GLU A 507 -14.20 11.38 -14.27
CA GLU A 507 -12.89 12.04 -14.43
C GLU A 507 -12.14 11.96 -15.78
N SER A 508 -11.75 13.17 -16.22
CA SER A 508 -10.71 13.54 -17.20
C SER A 508 -10.87 13.23 -18.71
N THR A 509 -11.97 13.67 -19.31
CA THR A 509 -11.85 14.32 -20.63
C THR A 509 -11.44 15.78 -20.43
N GLY A 510 -10.16 16.09 -20.63
CA GLY A 510 -9.74 17.48 -20.84
C GLY A 510 -10.22 17.94 -22.21
N GLU A 511 -11.29 18.72 -22.25
CA GLU A 511 -11.72 19.38 -23.49
C GLU A 511 -10.78 20.55 -23.78
N ASP A 512 -9.99 20.40 -24.85
CA ASP A 512 -9.15 21.47 -25.38
C ASP A 512 -10.00 22.68 -25.76
N LEU A 513 -9.64 23.85 -25.23
CA LEU A 513 -10.26 25.14 -25.56
C LEU A 513 -9.82 25.63 -26.95
N GLY A 514 -10.28 24.94 -27.99
CA GLY A 514 -10.16 25.33 -29.40
C GLY A 514 -11.23 26.35 -29.80
N GLY A 515 -11.06 27.61 -29.41
CA GLY A 515 -12.02 28.67 -29.73
C GLY A 515 -12.08 29.01 -31.23
N SER A 516 -13.29 29.13 -31.78
CA SER A 516 -13.52 29.93 -32.99
C SER A 516 -14.80 30.74 -32.84
N SER A 517 -14.64 32.05 -32.72
CA SER A 517 -15.75 33.02 -32.70
C SER A 517 -16.51 33.01 -34.02
N ASN A 518 -17.84 33.11 -33.94
CA ASN A 518 -18.68 33.80 -34.94
C ASN A 518 -20.08 34.04 -34.35
N ASN A 519 -20.18 35.06 -33.51
CA ASN A 519 -21.46 35.54 -32.97
C ASN A 519 -21.88 36.84 -33.67
N THR A 520 -22.61 36.72 -34.79
CA THR A 520 -23.19 37.88 -35.47
C THR A 520 -24.54 38.25 -34.82
N GLY A 521 -24.48 39.08 -33.78
CA GLY A 521 -25.68 39.71 -33.21
C GLY A 521 -26.40 40.59 -34.23
N LYS A 522 -27.74 40.60 -34.20
CA LYS A 522 -28.58 41.32 -35.17
C LYS A 522 -29.68 42.12 -34.47
N ALA A 523 -29.34 43.35 -34.09
CA ALA A 523 -30.15 44.44 -33.55
C ALA A 523 -29.24 45.69 -33.63
N ASP A 524 -29.63 46.92 -33.98
CA ASP A 524 -30.92 47.53 -34.37
C ASP A 524 -30.64 48.66 -35.39
N GLY A 525 -31.67 49.37 -35.89
CA GLY A 525 -31.49 50.75 -36.36
C GLY A 525 -32.26 51.16 -37.62
N GLN A 526 -33.30 51.97 -37.46
CA GLN A 526 -34.05 52.59 -38.56
C GLN A 526 -33.42 53.93 -39.02
N ARG A 527 -33.35 54.15 -40.34
CA ARG A 527 -33.45 55.46 -41.02
C ARG A 527 -33.75 55.19 -42.51
N VAL A 528 -34.97 55.39 -43.04
CA VAL A 528 -35.73 56.63 -43.30
C VAL A 528 -35.13 57.48 -44.44
N GLN A 529 -35.99 57.74 -45.45
CA GLN A 529 -35.83 58.65 -46.62
C GLN A 529 -34.85 58.20 -47.73
N GLN A 530 -35.18 58.21 -49.03
CA GLN A 530 -36.13 59.03 -49.78
C GLN A 530 -36.57 58.37 -51.12
N GLN A 531 -37.87 58.46 -51.42
CA GLN A 531 -38.49 58.88 -52.70
C GLN A 531 -37.76 58.62 -54.05
N SER A 532 -38.42 57.90 -54.97
CA SER A 532 -39.17 58.50 -56.10
C SER A 532 -39.71 57.45 -57.09
N SER A 533 -40.93 57.70 -57.60
CA SER A 533 -41.59 57.09 -58.78
C SER A 533 -41.91 55.60 -58.75
#